data_AF-A0A1B7NEL1-F1
#
_entry.id   AF-A0A1B7NEL1-F1
#
_cell.length_a   1.000
_cell.length_b   1.000
_cell.length_c   1.000
_cell.angle_alpha   90.00
_cell.angle_beta   90.00
_cell.angle_gamma   90.00
#
_symmetry.space_group_name_H-M   'P 1'
#
loop_
_entity.id
_entity.type
_entity.pdbx_description
1 polymer ?
#
loop_
_entity_poly.entity_id
_entity_poly.type
_entity_poly.pdbx_seq_one_letter_code
_entity_poly.pdbx_strand_id
1 'polypeptide(L)'
;MSLDQNLFTLLLAPNALDSSGLVTDLCDPSGGVHYRKRRIPGQVYSIEIYDPISNSLLASATAPSATSKHKTVELYNPSKIVELKYTGTLTFRWSFKWEEHDFEWKREECFMIRKPDPPVMVAVTKEPPGRIKTTSVQILDYNLNRFDIEDRKGLEIVILTTLLTFQDASDAYHESPQNSNATTPPSASPPAVPPKPKRKTGVERVAEIQGARGEFNEVLIVDECSYKDYAQYCARLLQDEAMLFISICSSDAPQVPKVLQVVEETKRIRHKAGNLLGDKELYQYVLHDTVTIPPNKLINLDDKKGKGKDKDYTPPSNIVVHLSKIDIPELQPRSAPSGGALSALNERTKDGKTKESRRDQKERERKVKESSDKEQREVKKHEKERAREKAKVRSKSSSPALASHISPHAASTSRRPQVHPHQSHSLQPSPSPAIYSAPPLPPRTLTHRLVPPPNRHSRTYPGPYHNHYPSNQYHLESPVSPLPPPSSSVKLLDKLLWR
;
A
#
# COMPACT_ATOMS: atom_id res chain seq x y z
N MET A 1 -23.27 -16.45 -21.22
CA MET A 1 -21.99 -17.04 -21.67
C MET A 1 -21.21 -17.42 -20.42
N SER A 2 -21.02 -18.71 -20.13
CA SER A 2 -20.32 -19.18 -18.92
C SER A 2 -18.81 -19.10 -19.15
N LEU A 3 -18.18 -18.06 -18.63
CA LEU A 3 -16.72 -17.97 -18.59
C LEU A 3 -16.20 -19.05 -17.61
N ASP A 4 -15.55 -20.06 -18.19
CA ASP A 4 -14.74 -21.14 -17.60
C ASP A 4 -15.19 -21.76 -16.25
N GLN A 5 -15.43 -23.08 -16.27
CA GLN A 5 -15.59 -23.93 -15.07
C GLN A 5 -14.40 -23.86 -14.09
N ASN A 6 -13.27 -23.27 -14.49
CA ASN A 6 -12.03 -23.13 -13.70
C ASN A 6 -11.91 -21.77 -12.98
N LEU A 7 -12.98 -20.98 -12.94
CA LEU A 7 -13.01 -19.67 -12.30
C LEU A 7 -13.89 -19.72 -11.05
N PHE A 8 -13.26 -19.67 -9.88
CA PHE A 8 -13.96 -19.64 -8.61
C PHE A 8 -14.17 -18.19 -8.19
N THR A 9 -15.42 -17.71 -8.26
CA THR A 9 -15.78 -16.33 -7.90
C THR A 9 -16.61 -16.31 -6.63
N LEU A 10 -16.22 -15.48 -5.67
CA LEU A 10 -16.95 -15.25 -4.44
C LEU A 10 -17.32 -13.76 -4.33
N LEU A 11 -18.56 -13.51 -3.94
CA LEU A 11 -19.14 -12.21 -3.63
C LEU A 11 -19.06 -11.98 -2.12
N LEU A 12 -18.55 -10.84 -1.70
CA LEU A 12 -18.44 -10.46 -0.30
C LEU A 12 -19.69 -9.67 0.08
N ALA A 13 -20.54 -10.26 0.92
CA ALA A 13 -21.80 -9.67 1.35
C ALA A 13 -21.87 -9.56 2.88
N PRO A 14 -22.24 -8.41 3.45
CA PRO A 14 -22.59 -8.33 4.87
C PRO A 14 -23.69 -9.34 5.19
N ASN A 15 -23.57 -10.05 6.30
CA ASN A 15 -24.60 -11.01 6.70
C ASN A 15 -25.88 -10.26 7.12
N ALA A 16 -27.00 -10.56 6.47
CA ALA A 16 -28.26 -9.85 6.69
C ALA A 16 -28.89 -10.10 8.08
N LEU A 17 -28.51 -11.18 8.76
CA LEU A 17 -29.01 -11.53 10.09
C LEU A 17 -28.15 -10.92 11.21
N ASP A 18 -26.94 -10.48 10.90
CA ASP A 18 -26.04 -9.84 11.85
C ASP A 18 -26.20 -8.31 11.84
N SER A 19 -26.92 -7.79 12.83
CA SER A 19 -27.08 -6.35 13.01
C SER A 19 -25.80 -5.63 13.44
N SER A 20 -24.77 -6.36 13.89
CA SER A 20 -23.51 -5.74 14.34
C SER A 20 -22.58 -5.35 13.18
N GLY A 21 -22.81 -5.88 11.98
CA GLY A 21 -21.96 -5.65 10.81
C GLY A 21 -20.56 -6.26 10.93
N LEU A 22 -20.35 -7.17 11.88
CA LEU A 22 -19.07 -7.85 12.11
C LEU A 22 -18.94 -9.14 11.30
N VAL A 23 -20.05 -9.65 10.75
CA VAL A 23 -20.09 -10.87 9.95
C VAL A 23 -20.20 -10.53 8.46
N THR A 24 -19.31 -11.14 7.66
CA THR A 24 -19.32 -11.05 6.20
C THR A 24 -19.35 -12.46 5.62
N ASP A 25 -20.33 -12.73 4.77
CA ASP A 25 -20.46 -13.99 4.05
C ASP A 25 -19.79 -13.88 2.68
N LEU A 26 -19.09 -14.94 2.28
CA LEU A 26 -18.48 -15.09 0.96
C LEU A 26 -19.33 -16.09 0.19
N CYS A 27 -20.10 -15.57 -0.75
CA CYS A 27 -21.12 -16.32 -1.48
C CYS A 27 -20.70 -16.57 -2.94
N ASP A 28 -21.05 -17.71 -3.51
CA ASP A 28 -20.96 -17.87 -4.96
C ASP A 28 -22.02 -17.03 -5.70
N PRO A 29 -21.95 -16.93 -7.04
CA PRO A 29 -22.96 -16.19 -7.82
C PRO A 29 -24.37 -16.77 -7.75
N SER A 30 -24.54 -18.03 -7.31
CA SER A 30 -25.85 -18.64 -7.04
C SER A 30 -26.39 -18.32 -5.64
N GLY A 31 -25.62 -17.61 -4.80
CA GLY A 31 -25.99 -17.22 -3.45
C GLY A 31 -25.65 -18.25 -2.37
N GLY A 32 -24.96 -19.35 -2.73
CA GLY A 32 -24.47 -20.34 -1.76
C GLY A 32 -23.32 -19.76 -0.95
N VAL A 33 -23.39 -19.82 0.38
CA VAL A 33 -22.32 -19.33 1.27
C VAL A 33 -21.23 -20.41 1.35
N HIS A 34 -19.99 -20.05 0.99
CA HIS A 34 -18.84 -20.96 1.08
C HIS A 34 -17.96 -20.68 2.30
N TYR A 35 -17.87 -19.41 2.71
CA TYR A 35 -17.13 -19.01 3.90
C TYR A 35 -17.86 -17.93 4.66
N ARG A 36 -17.63 -17.90 5.98
CA ARG A 36 -18.12 -16.85 6.85
C ARG A 36 -16.97 -16.22 7.62
N LYS A 37 -16.73 -14.94 7.38
CA LYS A 37 -15.83 -14.12 8.18
C LYS A 37 -16.58 -13.56 9.39
N ARG A 38 -15.96 -13.60 10.56
CA ARG A 38 -16.38 -12.89 11.77
C ARG A 38 -15.25 -12.02 12.31
N ARG A 39 -15.49 -10.73 12.49
CA ARG A 39 -14.57 -9.84 13.18
C ARG A 39 -14.78 -9.94 14.69
N ILE A 40 -13.69 -10.17 15.42
CA ILE A 40 -13.73 -10.31 16.88
C ILE A 40 -13.44 -8.94 17.51
N PRO A 41 -14.39 -8.36 18.26
CA PRO A 41 -14.16 -7.09 18.93
C PRO A 41 -13.12 -7.27 20.05
N GLY A 42 -12.13 -6.40 20.11
CA GLY A 42 -11.07 -6.49 21.10
C GLY A 42 -10.01 -5.38 20.96
N GLN A 43 -9.07 -5.35 21.91
CA GLN A 43 -7.93 -4.42 21.87
C GLN A 43 -6.94 -4.78 20.76
N VAL A 44 -6.85 -6.07 20.44
CA VAL A 44 -6.02 -6.62 19.36
C VAL A 44 -6.94 -6.91 18.18
N TYR A 45 -6.50 -6.59 16.98
CA TYR A 45 -7.24 -6.93 15.78
C TYR A 45 -7.27 -8.45 15.59
N SER A 46 -8.48 -9.00 15.44
CA SER A 46 -8.69 -10.42 15.17
C SER A 46 -9.89 -10.63 14.26
N ILE A 47 -9.73 -11.53 13.29
CA ILE A 47 -10.82 -12.08 12.49
C ILE A 47 -10.74 -13.60 12.47
N GLU A 48 -11.88 -14.24 12.28
CA GLU A 48 -12.03 -15.68 12.16
C GLU A 48 -12.81 -16.03 10.89
N ILE A 49 -12.38 -17.09 10.20
CA ILE A 49 -13.02 -17.62 9.00
C ILE A 49 -13.58 -19.00 9.30
N TYR A 50 -14.85 -19.20 9.00
CA TYR A 50 -15.60 -20.43 9.27
C TYR A 50 -16.10 -21.07 7.98
N ASP A 51 -16.19 -22.40 8.00
CA ASP A 51 -17.05 -23.16 7.08
C ASP A 51 -18.51 -23.03 7.57
N PRO A 52 -19.43 -22.44 6.78
CA PRO A 52 -20.81 -22.23 7.19
C PRO A 52 -21.61 -23.51 7.39
N ILE A 53 -21.20 -24.64 6.78
CA ILE A 53 -21.94 -25.91 6.89
C ILE A 53 -21.56 -26.63 8.19
N SER A 54 -20.25 -26.81 8.43
CA SER A 54 -19.78 -27.50 9.64
C SER A 54 -19.63 -26.59 10.86
N ASN A 55 -19.66 -25.27 10.68
CA ASN A 55 -19.22 -24.27 11.65
C ASN A 55 -17.79 -24.51 12.17
N SER A 56 -16.95 -25.19 11.39
CA SER A 56 -15.55 -25.40 11.72
C SER A 56 -14.75 -24.11 11.51
N LEU A 57 -13.90 -23.77 12.46
CA LEU A 57 -12.94 -22.67 12.33
C LEU A 57 -11.86 -23.11 11.33
N LEU A 58 -11.70 -22.38 10.23
CA LEU A 58 -10.75 -22.67 9.17
C LEU A 58 -9.48 -21.85 9.30
N ALA A 59 -9.61 -20.58 9.69
CA ALA A 59 -8.49 -19.69 9.88
C ALA A 59 -8.79 -18.57 10.89
N SER A 60 -7.76 -18.04 11.51
CA SER A 60 -7.80 -16.77 12.22
C SER A 60 -6.70 -15.84 11.70
N ALA A 61 -6.91 -14.54 11.76
CA ALA A 61 -5.86 -13.57 11.50
C ALA A 61 -5.78 -12.54 12.61
N THR A 62 -4.58 -12.32 13.14
CA THR A 62 -4.33 -11.45 14.30
C THR A 62 -3.25 -10.42 14.01
N ALA A 63 -3.40 -9.24 14.61
CA ALA A 63 -2.40 -8.17 14.58
C ALA A 63 -2.64 -7.14 15.71
N PRO A 64 -1.65 -6.31 16.07
CA PRO A 64 -1.87 -5.23 17.04
C PRO A 64 -3.01 -4.27 16.67
N SER A 65 -3.21 -4.03 15.36
CA SER A 65 -4.33 -3.24 14.83
C SER A 65 -4.72 -3.70 13.43
N ALA A 66 -5.91 -3.30 12.96
CA ALA A 66 -6.36 -3.58 11.58
C ALA A 66 -5.41 -2.95 10.54
N THR A 67 -4.75 -1.84 10.87
CA THR A 67 -3.81 -1.11 10.00
C THR A 67 -2.34 -1.54 10.16
N SER A 68 -2.06 -2.54 11.02
CA SER A 68 -0.70 -3.04 11.24
C SER A 68 -0.09 -3.53 9.93
N LYS A 69 1.19 -3.18 9.69
CA LYS A 69 2.02 -3.62 8.54
C LYS A 69 2.47 -5.07 8.61
N HIS A 70 2.22 -5.74 9.73
CA HIS A 70 2.50 -7.14 9.97
C HIS A 70 1.26 -7.80 10.55
N LYS A 71 0.86 -8.94 9.98
CA LYS A 71 -0.29 -9.72 10.43
C LYS A 71 0.08 -11.20 10.41
N THR A 72 -0.53 -11.97 11.29
CA THR A 72 -0.32 -13.43 11.37
C THR A 72 -1.63 -14.12 11.05
N VAL A 73 -1.61 -15.01 10.05
CA VAL A 73 -2.73 -15.91 9.73
C VAL A 73 -2.41 -17.28 10.29
N GLU A 74 -3.31 -17.84 11.08
CA GLU A 74 -3.24 -19.22 11.56
C GLU A 74 -4.37 -20.01 10.90
N LEU A 75 -4.02 -21.05 10.14
CA LEU A 75 -4.96 -22.03 9.63
C LEU A 75 -5.21 -23.11 10.66
N TYR A 76 -6.38 -23.73 10.59
CA TYR A 76 -6.75 -24.88 11.42
C TYR A 76 -7.11 -26.07 10.54
N ASN A 77 -6.68 -27.25 10.97
CA ASN A 77 -6.93 -28.54 10.30
C ASN A 77 -6.41 -28.61 8.83
N PRO A 78 -5.07 -28.65 8.61
CA PRO A 78 -3.99 -28.71 9.61
C PRO A 78 -3.55 -27.33 10.13
N SER A 79 -2.97 -27.29 11.32
CA SER A 79 -2.43 -26.05 11.89
C SER A 79 -1.19 -25.58 11.14
N LYS A 80 -1.28 -24.39 10.53
CA LYS A 80 -0.18 -23.72 9.81
C LYS A 80 -0.21 -22.23 10.08
N ILE A 81 0.95 -21.62 10.30
CA ILE A 81 1.07 -20.17 10.53
C ILE A 81 1.70 -19.52 9.31
N VAL A 82 1.07 -18.46 8.80
CA VAL A 82 1.51 -17.67 7.66
C VAL A 82 1.67 -16.22 8.07
N GLU A 83 2.84 -15.66 7.83
CA GLU A 83 3.12 -14.25 8.09
C GLU A 83 2.79 -13.39 6.86
N LEU A 84 1.96 -12.37 7.05
CA LEU A 84 1.69 -11.33 6.06
C LEU A 84 2.57 -10.12 6.37
N LYS A 85 3.36 -9.68 5.40
CA LYS A 85 4.28 -8.54 5.52
C LYS A 85 3.99 -7.49 4.47
N TYR A 86 3.77 -6.26 4.91
CA TYR A 86 3.74 -5.11 4.01
C TYR A 86 5.15 -4.86 3.46
N THR A 87 5.33 -5.04 2.15
CA THR A 87 6.60 -4.83 1.43
C THR A 87 6.60 -3.55 0.61
N GLY A 88 5.46 -2.85 0.55
CA GLY A 88 5.34 -1.58 -0.14
C GLY A 88 6.13 -0.47 0.54
N THR A 89 6.65 0.47 -0.25
CA THR A 89 7.11 1.77 0.26
C THR A 89 6.04 2.83 0.01
N LEU A 90 5.55 2.91 -1.24
CA LEU A 90 4.57 3.89 -1.72
C LEU A 90 3.34 3.26 -2.40
N THR A 91 3.41 1.95 -2.68
CA THR A 91 2.36 1.19 -3.37
C THR A 91 1.82 0.12 -2.45
N PHE A 92 0.53 -0.19 -2.54
CA PHE A 92 -0.06 -1.33 -1.84
C PHE A 92 0.63 -2.63 -2.28
N ARG A 93 1.57 -3.12 -1.45
CA ARG A 93 2.25 -4.40 -1.64
C ARG A 93 2.34 -5.17 -0.34
N TRP A 94 1.83 -6.39 -0.38
CA TRP A 94 1.86 -7.33 0.72
C TRP A 94 2.39 -8.66 0.23
N SER A 95 3.30 -9.25 0.99
CA SER A 95 3.88 -10.55 0.66
C SER A 95 3.58 -11.57 1.74
N PHE A 96 3.46 -12.82 1.31
CA PHE A 96 3.41 -13.98 2.18
C PHE A 96 4.05 -15.18 1.48
N LYS A 97 4.42 -16.20 2.24
CA LYS A 97 4.93 -17.46 1.72
C LYS A 97 3.92 -18.56 1.97
N TRP A 98 3.73 -19.41 0.98
CA TRP A 98 2.94 -20.63 1.13
C TRP A 98 3.69 -21.78 0.49
N GLU A 99 4.02 -22.79 1.30
CA GLU A 99 4.90 -23.89 0.89
C GLU A 99 6.23 -23.33 0.35
N GLU A 100 6.65 -23.74 -0.85
CA GLU A 100 7.89 -23.28 -1.49
C GLU A 100 7.70 -22.03 -2.36
N HIS A 101 6.49 -21.44 -2.38
CA HIS A 101 6.12 -20.36 -3.29
C HIS A 101 5.98 -19.02 -2.55
N ASP A 102 6.48 -17.96 -3.19
CA ASP A 102 6.31 -16.58 -2.73
C ASP A 102 5.07 -15.97 -3.40
N PHE A 103 4.22 -15.30 -2.61
CA PHE A 103 3.04 -14.61 -3.10
C PHE A 103 3.11 -13.11 -2.78
N GLU A 104 2.59 -12.29 -3.68
CA GLU A 104 2.54 -10.84 -3.55
C GLU A 104 1.19 -10.29 -4.00
N TRP A 105 0.49 -9.60 -3.11
CA TRP A 105 -0.63 -8.75 -3.43
C TRP A 105 -0.16 -7.39 -3.92
N LYS A 106 -0.68 -6.94 -5.06
CA LYS A 106 -0.54 -5.60 -5.63
C LYS A 106 -1.93 -5.03 -5.87
N ARG A 107 -2.36 -4.12 -5.00
CA ARG A 107 -3.73 -3.58 -4.98
C ARG A 107 -4.79 -4.70 -5.10
N GLU A 108 -5.47 -4.80 -6.24
CA GLU A 108 -6.57 -5.73 -6.52
C GLU A 108 -6.10 -7.10 -7.03
N GLU A 109 -4.81 -7.30 -7.24
CA GLU A 109 -4.26 -8.49 -7.88
C GLU A 109 -3.33 -9.25 -6.92
N CYS A 110 -3.45 -10.57 -6.86
CA CYS A 110 -2.52 -11.45 -6.17
C CYS A 110 -1.68 -12.21 -7.19
N PHE A 111 -0.36 -12.19 -7.01
CA PHE A 111 0.61 -12.85 -7.87
C PHE A 111 1.38 -13.90 -7.10
N MET A 112 1.66 -15.03 -7.74
CA MET A 112 2.71 -15.95 -7.34
C MET A 112 4.02 -15.54 -8.04
N ILE A 113 5.05 -15.27 -7.26
CA ILE A 113 6.35 -14.77 -7.72
C ILE A 113 7.26 -15.96 -8.01
N ARG A 114 7.71 -16.09 -9.27
CA ARG A 114 8.56 -17.20 -9.70
C ARG A 114 9.83 -16.68 -10.36
N LYS A 115 10.95 -16.52 -9.67
CA LYS A 115 12.20 -16.09 -10.34
C LYS A 115 12.90 -17.29 -10.98
N PRO A 116 13.42 -17.19 -12.22
CA PRO A 116 13.52 -16.00 -13.08
C PRO A 116 12.29 -15.73 -13.96
N ASP A 117 11.28 -16.59 -13.94
CA ASP A 117 10.05 -16.46 -14.71
C ASP A 117 9.24 -15.18 -14.35
N PRO A 118 8.30 -14.75 -15.21
CA PRO A 118 7.35 -13.71 -14.86
C PRO A 118 6.42 -14.12 -13.70
N PRO A 119 5.97 -13.16 -12.85
CA PRO A 119 4.91 -13.41 -11.88
C PRO A 119 3.62 -13.90 -12.53
N VAL A 120 2.90 -14.80 -11.85
CA VAL A 120 1.66 -15.39 -12.35
C VAL A 120 0.50 -14.92 -11.49
N MET A 121 -0.51 -14.30 -12.10
CA MET A 121 -1.69 -13.82 -11.37
C MET A 121 -2.55 -15.02 -10.93
N VAL A 122 -2.88 -15.08 -9.64
CA VAL A 122 -3.63 -16.21 -9.04
C VAL A 122 -4.96 -15.79 -8.44
N ALA A 123 -5.15 -14.51 -8.12
CA ALA A 123 -6.44 -13.96 -7.74
C ALA A 123 -6.57 -12.52 -8.21
N VAL A 124 -7.81 -12.09 -8.47
CA VAL A 124 -8.15 -10.71 -8.78
C VAL A 124 -9.41 -10.33 -8.00
N THR A 125 -9.46 -9.11 -7.50
CA THR A 125 -10.63 -8.56 -6.81
C THR A 125 -11.30 -7.50 -7.66
N LYS A 126 -12.56 -7.21 -7.35
CA LYS A 126 -13.27 -6.09 -7.95
C LYS A 126 -13.72 -5.13 -6.87
N GLU A 127 -13.33 -3.88 -7.06
CA GLU A 127 -13.83 -2.74 -6.30
C GLU A 127 -14.81 -1.97 -7.20
N PRO A 128 -16.05 -1.72 -6.77
CA PRO A 128 -16.98 -0.91 -7.53
C PRO A 128 -16.42 0.51 -7.69
N PRO A 129 -16.57 1.15 -8.86
CA PRO A 129 -16.21 2.55 -9.03
C PRO A 129 -16.86 3.40 -7.93
N GLY A 130 -16.06 4.16 -7.18
CA GLY A 130 -16.55 5.00 -6.08
C GLY A 130 -16.67 4.32 -4.71
N ARG A 131 -16.26 3.06 -4.54
CA ARG A 131 -16.16 2.41 -3.23
C ARG A 131 -14.83 1.66 -3.08
N ILE A 132 -14.06 2.01 -2.06
CA ILE A 132 -12.83 1.31 -1.64
C ILE A 132 -13.21 0.10 -0.78
N LYS A 133 -14.11 -0.72 -1.32
CA LYS A 133 -14.61 -1.91 -0.66
C LYS A 133 -14.69 -3.01 -1.68
N THR A 134 -13.86 -4.03 -1.47
CA THR A 134 -13.89 -5.24 -2.29
C THR A 134 -15.28 -5.87 -2.25
N THR A 135 -15.86 -6.11 -3.41
CA THR A 135 -17.20 -6.72 -3.56
C THR A 135 -17.16 -8.14 -4.06
N SER A 136 -16.11 -8.50 -4.80
CA SER A 136 -15.90 -9.87 -5.25
C SER A 136 -14.42 -10.19 -5.32
N VAL A 137 -14.10 -11.47 -5.14
CA VAL A 137 -12.80 -12.06 -5.39
C VAL A 137 -12.96 -13.20 -6.38
N GLN A 138 -12.03 -13.29 -7.32
CA GLN A 138 -11.96 -14.34 -8.31
C GLN A 138 -10.61 -15.03 -8.19
N ILE A 139 -10.63 -16.31 -7.85
CA ILE A 139 -9.43 -17.15 -7.77
C ILE A 139 -9.28 -17.85 -9.12
N LEU A 140 -8.10 -17.68 -9.70
CA LEU A 140 -7.73 -18.15 -11.03
C LEU A 140 -7.15 -19.56 -10.91
N ASP A 141 -8.00 -20.53 -10.60
CA ASP A 141 -7.57 -21.90 -10.28
C ASP A 141 -6.81 -22.56 -11.44
N TYR A 142 -7.14 -22.21 -12.68
CA TYR A 142 -6.39 -22.65 -13.86
C TYR A 142 -4.89 -22.28 -13.83
N ASN A 143 -4.52 -21.18 -13.16
CA ASN A 143 -3.12 -20.80 -12.97
C ASN A 143 -2.51 -21.61 -11.82
N LEU A 144 -3.22 -21.76 -10.70
CA LEU A 144 -2.75 -22.55 -9.55
C LEU A 144 -2.50 -24.02 -9.92
N ASN A 145 -3.35 -24.60 -10.76
CA ASN A 145 -3.26 -26.00 -11.21
C ASN A 145 -2.00 -26.33 -12.01
N ARG A 146 -1.22 -25.33 -12.44
CA ARG A 146 0.04 -25.50 -13.19
C ARG A 146 1.26 -25.62 -12.30
N PHE A 147 1.09 -25.50 -10.98
CA PHE A 147 2.18 -25.49 -10.02
C PHE A 147 1.97 -26.57 -8.97
N ASP A 148 3.10 -27.06 -8.46
CA ASP A 148 3.15 -28.05 -7.39
C ASP A 148 2.82 -27.36 -6.06
N ILE A 149 1.53 -27.16 -5.84
CA ILE A 149 0.94 -26.70 -4.57
C ILE A 149 0.18 -27.89 -4.00
N GLU A 150 0.65 -28.40 -2.88
CA GLU A 150 0.09 -29.59 -2.24
C GLU A 150 -1.25 -29.28 -1.59
N ASP A 151 -1.29 -28.21 -0.80
CA ASP A 151 -2.45 -27.79 -0.02
C ASP A 151 -3.11 -26.55 -0.66
N ARG A 152 -3.78 -26.79 -1.79
CA ARG A 152 -4.51 -25.75 -2.54
C ARG A 152 -5.63 -25.13 -1.72
N LYS A 153 -6.28 -25.93 -0.87
CA LYS A 153 -7.39 -25.46 -0.04
C LYS A 153 -6.89 -24.53 1.07
N GLY A 154 -5.78 -24.87 1.70
CA GLY A 154 -5.09 -23.97 2.64
C GLY A 154 -4.69 -22.66 1.97
N LEU A 155 -4.12 -22.72 0.76
CA LEU A 155 -3.78 -21.50 -0.01
C LEU A 155 -5.01 -20.63 -0.31
N GLU A 156 -6.11 -21.24 -0.75
CA GLU A 156 -7.38 -20.56 -0.99
C GLU A 156 -7.82 -19.78 0.27
N ILE A 157 -7.85 -20.46 1.42
CA ILE A 157 -8.23 -19.85 2.70
C ILE A 157 -7.26 -18.72 3.09
N VAL A 158 -5.95 -18.86 2.86
CA VAL A 158 -4.97 -17.79 3.11
C VAL A 158 -5.25 -16.58 2.23
N ILE A 159 -5.42 -16.76 0.91
CA ILE A 159 -5.72 -15.68 -0.03
C ILE A 159 -6.97 -14.92 0.40
N LEU A 160 -8.05 -15.64 0.74
CA LEU A 160 -9.30 -15.05 1.21
C LEU A 160 -9.12 -14.32 2.54
N THR A 161 -8.46 -14.95 3.51
CA THR A 161 -8.23 -14.35 4.84
C THR A 161 -7.41 -13.07 4.70
N THR A 162 -6.32 -13.10 3.94
CA THR A 162 -5.47 -11.94 3.65
C THR A 162 -6.28 -10.79 3.05
N LEU A 163 -7.08 -11.07 2.02
CA LEU A 163 -7.96 -10.07 1.40
C LEU A 163 -8.92 -9.43 2.42
N LEU A 164 -9.57 -10.25 3.25
CA LEU A 164 -10.52 -9.77 4.25
C LEU A 164 -9.84 -8.91 5.33
N THR A 165 -8.56 -9.16 5.62
CA THR A 165 -7.79 -8.26 6.50
C THR A 165 -7.49 -6.90 5.87
N PHE A 166 -7.35 -6.84 4.54
CA PHE A 166 -7.15 -5.58 3.82
C PHE A 166 -8.41 -4.75 3.80
N GLN A 167 -9.57 -5.41 3.63
CA GLN A 167 -10.86 -4.75 3.74
C GLN A 167 -11.05 -4.10 5.12
N ASP A 168 -10.72 -4.81 6.21
CA ASP A 168 -10.82 -4.23 7.56
C ASP A 168 -9.81 -3.09 7.78
N ALA A 169 -8.61 -3.20 7.21
CA ALA A 169 -7.63 -2.12 7.25
C ALA A 169 -8.16 -0.87 6.54
N SER A 170 -8.73 -1.04 5.35
CA SER A 170 -9.37 0.02 4.56
C SER A 170 -10.53 0.67 5.33
N ASP A 171 -11.46 -0.14 5.85
CA ASP A 171 -12.59 0.33 6.65
C ASP A 171 -12.08 1.14 7.88
N ALA A 172 -11.01 0.69 8.54
CA ALA A 172 -10.40 1.41 9.67
C ALA A 172 -9.72 2.74 9.28
N TYR A 173 -9.21 2.88 8.04
CA TYR A 173 -8.70 4.16 7.54
C TYR A 173 -9.84 5.13 7.16
N HIS A 174 -11.00 4.59 6.77
CA HIS A 174 -12.12 5.36 6.23
C HIS A 174 -13.26 5.61 7.22
N GLU A 175 -13.25 4.98 8.39
CA GLU A 175 -14.09 5.38 9.52
C GLU A 175 -13.69 6.79 9.97
N SER A 176 -14.39 7.80 9.44
CA SER A 176 -14.31 9.16 9.94
C SER A 176 -14.65 9.17 11.45
N PRO A 177 -13.88 9.88 12.31
CA PRO A 177 -14.03 9.84 13.77
C PRO A 177 -15.31 10.52 14.32
N GLN A 178 -16.40 10.54 13.55
CA GLN A 178 -17.57 11.38 13.83
C GLN A 178 -18.64 10.77 14.75
N ASN A 179 -18.46 9.58 15.32
CA ASN A 179 -19.48 8.97 16.20
C ASN A 179 -18.90 8.34 17.47
N SER A 180 -18.19 9.12 18.29
CA SER A 180 -18.15 8.85 19.73
C SER A 180 -19.38 9.52 20.39
N ASN A 181 -20.58 9.00 20.10
CA ASN A 181 -21.78 9.47 20.77
C ASN A 181 -21.89 8.82 22.14
N ALA A 182 -21.89 9.68 23.14
CA ALA A 182 -22.10 9.39 24.54
C ALA A 182 -23.44 8.69 24.78
N THR A 183 -23.39 7.68 25.64
CA THR A 183 -24.53 7.01 26.28
C THR A 183 -25.50 8.03 26.89
N THR A 184 -26.74 8.10 26.39
CA THR A 184 -27.88 8.68 27.10
C THR A 184 -29.10 7.76 27.01
N PRO A 185 -29.90 7.61 28.08
CA PRO A 185 -31.02 6.67 28.16
C PRO A 185 -32.30 7.22 27.48
N PRO A 186 -33.32 6.37 27.25
CA PRO A 186 -34.36 6.64 26.27
C PRO A 186 -35.51 7.48 26.83
N SER A 187 -36.00 8.43 26.04
CA SER A 187 -37.35 8.98 26.20
C SER A 187 -37.95 9.28 24.82
N ALA A 188 -39.25 9.02 24.74
CA ALA A 188 -40.05 8.80 23.55
C ALA A 188 -40.32 10.06 22.71
N SER A 189 -40.17 9.95 21.39
CA SER A 189 -41.08 10.42 20.32
C SER A 189 -40.34 10.43 18.96
N PRO A 190 -41.02 10.15 17.83
CA PRO A 190 -40.35 10.04 16.53
C PRO A 190 -39.96 11.43 15.96
N PRO A 191 -38.70 11.68 15.59
CA PRO A 191 -38.27 12.99 15.09
C PRO A 191 -38.58 13.17 13.60
N ALA A 192 -38.92 14.40 13.23
CA ALA A 192 -39.15 14.82 11.85
C ALA A 192 -37.88 14.62 10.99
N VAL A 193 -38.10 14.18 9.74
CA VAL A 193 -37.04 13.88 8.77
C VAL A 193 -36.11 15.10 8.59
N PRO A 194 -34.79 14.96 8.81
CA PRO A 194 -33.87 16.09 8.72
C PRO A 194 -33.79 16.62 7.28
N PRO A 195 -33.66 17.95 7.09
CA PRO A 195 -33.48 18.55 5.78
C PRO A 195 -32.19 18.04 5.11
N LYS A 196 -32.27 17.72 3.81
CA LYS A 196 -31.14 17.20 3.02
C LYS A 196 -29.91 18.12 3.19
N PRO A 197 -28.70 17.58 3.43
CA PRO A 197 -27.50 18.38 3.64
C PRO A 197 -27.20 19.26 2.42
N LYS A 198 -26.77 20.51 2.66
CA LYS A 198 -26.37 21.46 1.62
C LYS A 198 -25.25 20.85 0.77
N ARG A 199 -25.31 21.02 -0.56
CA ARG A 199 -24.29 20.53 -1.50
C ARG A 199 -22.91 21.07 -1.07
N LYS A 200 -21.92 20.19 -0.95
CA LYS A 200 -20.53 20.57 -0.60
C LYS A 200 -19.95 21.46 -1.70
N THR A 201 -19.23 22.52 -1.33
CA THR A 201 -18.65 23.51 -2.26
C THR A 201 -17.15 23.68 -2.04
N GLY A 202 -16.42 24.13 -3.07
CA GLY A 202 -15.00 24.45 -2.98
C GLY A 202 -14.10 23.22 -2.78
N VAL A 203 -13.12 23.31 -1.87
CA VAL A 203 -12.16 22.22 -1.58
C VAL A 203 -12.83 20.92 -1.13
N GLU A 204 -13.96 21.00 -0.41
CA GLU A 204 -14.72 19.80 0.00
C GLU A 204 -15.35 19.09 -1.20
N ARG A 205 -15.76 19.85 -2.22
CA ARG A 205 -16.27 19.29 -3.48
C ARG A 205 -15.14 18.63 -4.25
N VAL A 206 -13.94 19.24 -4.28
CA VAL A 206 -12.75 18.61 -4.87
C VAL A 206 -12.44 17.29 -4.17
N ALA A 207 -12.43 17.28 -2.83
CA ALA A 207 -12.18 16.07 -2.05
C ALA A 207 -13.24 14.99 -2.29
N GLU A 208 -14.49 15.36 -2.51
CA GLU A 208 -15.56 14.43 -2.90
C GLU A 208 -15.31 13.84 -4.30
N ILE A 209 -14.97 14.68 -5.29
CA ILE A 209 -14.68 14.24 -6.66
C ILE A 209 -13.47 13.31 -6.71
N GLN A 210 -12.39 13.63 -5.99
CA GLN A 210 -11.19 12.78 -5.94
C GLN A 210 -11.41 11.54 -5.08
N GLY A 211 -12.11 11.67 -3.95
CA GLY A 211 -12.45 10.54 -3.08
C GLY A 211 -13.30 9.50 -3.79
N ALA A 212 -14.15 9.89 -4.73
CA ALA A 212 -14.91 8.99 -5.58
C ALA A 212 -14.05 8.18 -6.58
N ARG A 213 -12.78 8.55 -6.80
CA ARG A 213 -11.87 7.82 -7.71
C ARG A 213 -10.98 6.81 -7.01
N GLY A 214 -10.68 7.02 -5.72
CA GLY A 214 -9.83 6.10 -4.93
C GLY A 214 -8.33 6.21 -5.23
N GLU A 215 -7.91 7.16 -6.07
CA GLU A 215 -6.50 7.41 -6.40
C GLU A 215 -5.93 8.47 -5.46
N PHE A 216 -5.34 8.05 -4.34
CA PHE A 216 -4.90 8.98 -3.28
C PHE A 216 -3.74 9.91 -3.65
N ASN A 217 -2.93 9.50 -4.63
CA ASN A 217 -1.77 10.27 -5.09
C ASN A 217 -2.04 10.96 -6.43
N GLU A 218 -3.23 10.80 -7.02
CA GLU A 218 -3.57 11.40 -8.32
C GLU A 218 -4.75 12.35 -8.17
N VAL A 219 -4.62 13.53 -8.75
CA VAL A 219 -5.64 14.58 -8.71
C VAL A 219 -6.06 14.86 -10.13
N LEU A 220 -7.25 14.38 -10.50
CA LEU A 220 -7.81 14.65 -11.82
C LEU A 220 -8.53 16.00 -11.86
N ILE A 221 -8.09 16.87 -12.75
CA ILE A 221 -8.69 18.18 -12.97
C ILE A 221 -9.87 18.06 -13.92
N VAL A 222 -11.08 18.34 -13.42
CA VAL A 222 -12.34 18.38 -14.19
C VAL A 222 -12.95 19.77 -14.17
N ASP A 223 -13.96 20.00 -15.02
CA ASP A 223 -14.65 21.28 -15.17
C ASP A 223 -15.73 21.55 -14.11
N GLU A 224 -15.50 21.18 -12.85
CA GLU A 224 -16.50 21.39 -11.78
C GLU A 224 -16.05 22.43 -10.74
N CYS A 225 -14.77 22.43 -10.35
CA CYS A 225 -14.25 23.30 -9.29
C CYS A 225 -13.26 24.33 -9.82
N SER A 226 -13.02 25.41 -9.07
CA SER A 226 -12.02 26.41 -9.47
C SER A 226 -10.60 25.87 -9.33
N TYR A 227 -9.65 26.39 -10.11
CA TYR A 227 -8.24 25.99 -9.99
C TYR A 227 -7.68 26.27 -8.59
N LYS A 228 -8.22 27.28 -7.86
CA LYS A 228 -7.82 27.60 -6.49
C LYS A 228 -8.22 26.51 -5.51
N ASP A 229 -9.42 25.94 -5.66
CA ASP A 229 -9.90 24.86 -4.80
C ASP A 229 -9.03 23.61 -4.97
N TYR A 230 -8.73 23.25 -6.23
CA TYR A 230 -7.79 22.18 -6.55
C TYR A 230 -6.40 22.44 -5.99
N ALA A 231 -5.89 23.66 -6.15
CA ALA A 231 -4.55 24.02 -5.67
C ALA A 231 -4.43 23.90 -4.15
N GLN A 232 -5.47 24.31 -3.43
CA GLN A 232 -5.53 24.21 -1.97
C GLN A 232 -5.69 22.76 -1.51
N TYR A 233 -6.44 21.93 -2.24
CA TYR A 233 -6.52 20.49 -2.02
C TYR A 233 -5.14 19.81 -2.16
N CYS A 234 -4.46 20.04 -3.29
CA CYS A 234 -3.11 19.52 -3.56
C CYS A 234 -2.09 19.99 -2.51
N ALA A 235 -2.19 21.24 -2.05
CA ALA A 235 -1.32 21.77 -1.00
C ALA A 235 -1.52 21.04 0.33
N ARG A 236 -2.77 20.70 0.71
CA ARG A 236 -3.07 19.90 1.92
C ARG A 236 -2.52 18.48 1.80
N LEU A 237 -2.63 17.84 0.64
CA LEU A 237 -2.02 16.52 0.42
C LEU A 237 -0.50 16.56 0.65
N LEU A 238 0.17 17.57 0.09
CA LEU A 238 1.62 17.73 0.23
C LEU A 238 2.06 18.24 1.62
N GLN A 239 1.15 18.62 2.52
CA GLN A 239 1.49 18.90 3.92
C GLN A 239 1.74 17.63 4.72
N ASP A 240 1.10 16.51 4.37
CA ASP A 240 1.33 15.22 5.03
C ASP A 240 2.76 14.74 4.79
N GLU A 241 3.50 14.42 5.87
CA GLU A 241 4.87 13.93 5.80
C GLU A 241 4.99 12.58 5.06
N ALA A 242 3.96 11.73 5.14
CA ALA A 242 3.92 10.45 4.43
C ALA A 242 3.72 10.64 2.91
N MET A 243 3.16 11.78 2.50
CA MET A 243 2.94 12.10 1.09
C MET A 243 4.21 12.68 0.46
N LEU A 244 4.94 11.84 -0.28
CA LEU A 244 6.19 12.24 -0.94
C LEU A 244 5.97 12.88 -2.31
N PHE A 245 4.92 12.50 -3.04
CA PHE A 245 4.59 13.08 -4.34
C PHE A 245 3.10 13.02 -4.64
N ILE A 246 2.63 13.86 -5.57
CA ILE A 246 1.29 13.82 -6.15
C ILE A 246 1.38 13.95 -7.68
N SER A 247 0.43 13.37 -8.40
CA SER A 247 0.25 13.48 -9.86
C SER A 247 -0.98 14.34 -10.13
N ILE A 248 -0.85 15.38 -10.94
CA ILE A 248 -1.98 16.24 -11.33
C ILE A 248 -2.24 16.00 -12.81
N CYS A 249 -3.42 15.46 -13.12
CA CYS A 249 -3.77 14.97 -14.45
C CYS A 249 -4.91 15.81 -15.04
N SER A 250 -4.88 16.10 -16.35
CA SER A 250 -6.08 16.63 -17.02
C SER A 250 -7.07 15.50 -17.32
N SER A 251 -8.36 15.77 -17.14
CA SER A 251 -9.43 14.89 -17.64
C SER A 251 -9.51 14.89 -19.17
N ASP A 252 -9.42 16.09 -19.77
CA ASP A 252 -9.55 16.31 -21.21
C ASP A 252 -8.63 17.46 -21.67
N ALA A 253 -8.42 17.58 -22.99
CA ALA A 253 -7.59 18.61 -23.60
C ALA A 253 -7.92 20.06 -23.17
N PRO A 254 -9.21 20.47 -23.02
CA PRO A 254 -9.55 21.82 -22.55
C PRO A 254 -9.10 22.11 -21.11
N GLN A 255 -8.84 21.08 -20.30
CA GLN A 255 -8.44 21.23 -18.89
C GLN A 255 -6.92 21.36 -18.71
N VAL A 256 -6.13 21.19 -19.77
CA VAL A 256 -4.66 21.30 -19.72
C VAL A 256 -4.19 22.66 -19.16
N PRO A 257 -4.72 23.82 -19.59
CA PRO A 257 -4.34 25.10 -19.00
C PRO A 257 -4.67 25.18 -17.50
N LYS A 258 -5.77 24.56 -17.09
CA LYS A 258 -6.21 24.53 -15.68
C LYS A 258 -5.27 23.69 -14.83
N VAL A 259 -4.75 22.56 -15.33
CA VAL A 259 -3.72 21.77 -14.65
C VAL A 259 -2.49 22.63 -14.35
N LEU A 260 -2.01 23.39 -15.33
CA LEU A 260 -0.84 24.26 -15.14
C LEU A 260 -1.10 25.35 -14.10
N GLN A 261 -2.29 25.96 -14.11
CA GLN A 261 -2.70 26.93 -13.09
C GLN A 261 -2.76 26.31 -11.68
N VAL A 262 -3.29 25.10 -11.56
CA VAL A 262 -3.34 24.37 -10.28
C VAL A 262 -1.93 24.10 -9.77
N VAL A 263 -1.03 23.59 -10.63
CA VAL A 263 0.36 23.30 -10.29
C VAL A 263 1.09 24.54 -9.79
N GLU A 264 0.99 25.66 -10.52
CA GLU A 264 1.64 26.92 -10.15
C GLU A 264 1.09 27.45 -8.82
N GLU A 265 -0.23 27.45 -8.65
CA GLU A 265 -0.86 27.95 -7.43
C GLU A 265 -0.56 27.04 -6.21
N THR A 266 -0.50 25.71 -6.39
CA THR A 266 -0.05 24.79 -5.33
C THR A 266 1.37 25.09 -4.88
N LYS A 267 2.29 25.31 -5.83
CA LYS A 267 3.66 25.73 -5.54
C LYS A 267 3.69 27.06 -4.80
N ARG A 268 2.88 28.03 -5.24
CA ARG A 268 2.75 29.36 -4.59
C ARG A 268 2.24 29.26 -3.15
N ILE A 269 1.19 28.46 -2.90
CA ILE A 269 0.65 28.22 -1.55
C ILE A 269 1.73 27.61 -0.65
N ARG A 270 2.45 26.59 -1.13
CA ARG A 270 3.53 25.95 -0.36
C ARG A 270 4.67 26.92 -0.06
N HIS A 271 5.13 27.65 -1.07
CA HIS A 271 6.19 28.65 -0.92
C HIS A 271 5.80 29.73 0.10
N LYS A 272 4.54 30.21 0.06
CA LYS A 272 4.03 31.19 1.03
C LYS A 272 3.91 30.62 2.45
N ALA A 273 3.61 29.32 2.59
CA ALA A 273 3.44 28.67 3.89
C ALA A 273 4.77 28.33 4.60
N GLY A 274 5.91 28.33 3.90
CA GLY A 274 7.16 27.71 4.39
C GLY A 274 8.43 28.55 4.33
N ASN A 275 8.35 29.88 4.49
CA ASN A 275 9.52 30.77 4.46
C ASN A 275 10.46 30.67 5.69
N LEU A 276 10.54 29.54 6.41
CA LEU A 276 11.46 29.36 7.54
C LEU A 276 11.91 27.89 7.69
N LEU A 277 13.19 27.65 7.38
CA LEU A 277 14.01 26.48 7.70
C LEU A 277 13.74 25.15 6.95
N GLY A 278 14.29 25.03 5.73
CA GLY A 278 14.80 23.74 5.23
C GLY A 278 13.93 22.96 4.25
N ASP A 279 12.73 23.44 3.92
CA ASP A 279 11.86 22.79 2.93
C ASP A 279 12.41 22.99 1.52
N LYS A 280 12.89 21.90 0.91
CA LYS A 280 13.37 21.86 -0.48
C LYS A 280 12.24 22.23 -1.44
N GLU A 281 12.60 22.92 -2.52
CA GLU A 281 11.69 23.19 -3.64
C GLU A 281 11.10 21.87 -4.18
N LEU A 282 9.82 21.88 -4.55
CA LEU A 282 9.17 20.70 -5.13
C LEU A 282 9.78 20.38 -6.50
N TYR A 283 10.24 19.14 -6.67
CA TYR A 283 10.60 18.60 -7.98
C TYR A 283 9.35 18.48 -8.84
N GLN A 284 9.45 18.95 -10.09
CA GLN A 284 8.35 18.90 -11.05
C GLN A 284 8.76 18.06 -12.26
N TYR A 285 7.96 17.06 -12.59
CA TYR A 285 8.12 16.22 -13.79
C TYR A 285 6.87 16.34 -14.63
N VAL A 286 7.03 16.69 -15.92
CA VAL A 286 5.92 16.86 -16.85
C VAL A 286 5.95 15.73 -17.86
N LEU A 287 4.88 14.94 -17.88
CA LEU A 287 4.64 13.90 -18.86
C LEU A 287 3.52 14.37 -19.80
N HIS A 288 3.80 14.33 -21.09
CA HIS A 288 2.78 14.54 -22.12
C HIS A 288 2.33 13.17 -22.59
N ASP A 289 1.01 12.97 -22.71
CA ASP A 289 0.49 11.75 -23.30
C ASP A 289 0.82 11.77 -24.79
N THR A 290 1.89 11.07 -25.17
CA THR A 290 2.18 10.81 -26.58
C THR A 290 1.22 9.73 -27.05
N VAL A 291 -0.03 10.11 -27.33
CA VAL A 291 -0.82 9.36 -28.30
C VAL A 291 0.07 9.27 -29.53
N THR A 292 0.48 8.05 -29.85
CA THR A 292 1.33 7.75 -30.98
C THR A 292 0.60 8.18 -32.23
N ILE A 293 0.88 9.40 -32.71
CA ILE A 293 0.48 9.80 -34.05
C ILE A 293 1.17 8.77 -34.96
N PRO A 294 0.42 7.93 -35.70
CA PRO A 294 1.03 6.92 -36.55
C PRO A 294 2.03 7.63 -37.48
N PRO A 295 3.27 7.13 -37.59
CA PRO A 295 4.29 7.74 -38.43
C PRO A 295 3.96 7.40 -39.88
N ASN A 296 3.00 8.09 -40.49
CA ASN A 296 2.79 8.09 -41.93
C ASN A 296 1.92 9.28 -42.35
N LYS A 297 2.54 10.46 -42.33
CA LYS A 297 2.29 11.45 -43.37
C LYS A 297 3.64 11.74 -44.01
N LEU A 298 3.87 11.12 -45.16
CA LEU A 298 4.93 11.51 -46.07
C LEU A 298 4.79 13.02 -46.30
N ILE A 299 5.74 13.81 -45.79
CA ILE A 299 5.76 15.25 -46.07
C ILE A 299 6.18 15.37 -47.53
N ASN A 300 5.20 15.55 -48.43
CA ASN A 300 5.48 15.95 -49.79
C ASN A 300 6.13 17.33 -49.75
N LEU A 301 7.43 17.38 -50.04
CA LEU A 301 8.24 18.60 -50.01
C LEU A 301 8.07 19.47 -51.27
N ASP A 302 7.26 19.02 -52.24
CA ASP A 302 7.09 19.65 -53.55
C ASP A 302 5.77 20.40 -53.75
N ASP A 303 4.96 20.58 -52.71
CA ASP A 303 3.76 21.42 -52.80
C ASP A 303 4.14 22.92 -52.83
N LYS A 304 4.50 23.38 -54.03
CA LYS A 304 4.69 24.79 -54.38
C LYS A 304 3.34 25.51 -54.47
N LYS A 305 2.68 25.75 -53.34
CA LYS A 305 1.62 26.75 -53.14
C LYS A 305 1.56 26.99 -51.61
N GLY A 306 2.16 28.02 -51.05
CA GLY A 306 1.88 29.43 -51.30
C GLY A 306 1.19 30.01 -50.05
N LYS A 307 1.91 30.91 -49.37
CA LYS A 307 1.48 31.78 -48.24
C LYS A 307 1.31 31.12 -46.87
N GLY A 308 2.12 31.62 -45.93
CA GLY A 308 2.18 31.20 -44.54
C GLY A 308 0.82 31.25 -43.84
N LYS A 309 0.48 30.12 -43.23
CA LYS A 309 -0.34 30.09 -42.04
C LYS A 309 0.60 29.63 -40.93
N ASP A 310 0.71 30.45 -39.89
CA ASP A 310 1.28 30.01 -38.62
C ASP A 310 0.71 28.63 -38.31
N LYS A 311 1.58 27.66 -38.02
CA LYS A 311 1.11 26.38 -37.50
C LYS A 311 0.58 26.68 -36.12
N ASP A 312 -0.73 26.96 -36.03
CA ASP A 312 -1.44 27.13 -34.79
C ASP A 312 -1.03 25.98 -33.86
N TYR A 313 -0.35 26.35 -32.78
CA TYR A 313 0.13 25.40 -31.79
C TYR A 313 -1.05 24.56 -31.31
N THR A 314 -1.02 23.26 -31.60
CA THR A 314 -2.04 22.35 -31.10
C THR A 314 -1.60 21.90 -29.71
N PRO A 315 -2.30 22.31 -28.63
CA PRO A 315 -1.94 21.91 -27.29
C PRO A 315 -2.04 20.38 -27.13
N PRO A 316 -1.25 19.80 -26.21
CA PRO A 316 -1.32 18.37 -25.93
C PRO A 316 -2.73 17.98 -25.48
N SER A 317 -3.17 16.78 -25.88
CA SER A 317 -4.51 16.26 -25.55
C SER A 317 -4.68 15.95 -24.06
N ASN A 318 -3.59 15.60 -23.39
CA ASN A 318 -3.56 15.33 -21.95
C ASN A 318 -2.15 15.64 -21.41
N ILE A 319 -2.08 16.13 -20.18
CA ILE A 319 -0.85 16.38 -19.43
C ILE A 319 -0.96 15.75 -18.05
N VAL A 320 0.15 15.18 -17.59
CA VAL A 320 0.34 14.72 -16.21
C VAL A 320 1.55 15.44 -15.64
N VAL A 321 1.35 16.11 -14.52
CA VAL A 321 2.42 16.82 -13.80
C VAL A 321 2.62 16.18 -12.43
N HIS A 322 3.79 15.59 -12.21
CA HIS A 322 4.18 15.07 -10.91
C HIS A 322 4.88 16.15 -10.09
N LEU A 323 4.41 16.38 -8.87
CA LEU A 323 5.05 17.23 -7.87
C LEU A 323 5.58 16.36 -6.74
N SER A 324 6.88 16.40 -6.48
CA SER A 324 7.54 15.54 -5.50
C SER A 324 8.41 16.32 -4.52
N LYS A 325 8.48 15.85 -3.27
CA LYS A 325 9.40 16.32 -2.22
C LYS A 325 10.80 15.72 -2.37
N ILE A 326 10.92 14.61 -3.09
CA ILE A 326 12.17 13.88 -3.34
C ILE A 326 12.47 13.84 -4.85
N ASP A 327 13.74 13.75 -5.21
CA ASP A 327 14.12 13.55 -6.61
C ASP A 327 13.73 12.15 -7.08
N ILE A 328 13.02 12.07 -8.20
CA ILE A 328 12.57 10.84 -8.86
C ILE A 328 13.32 10.74 -10.20
N PRO A 329 14.54 10.16 -10.22
CA PRO A 329 15.39 10.12 -11.41
C PRO A 329 14.76 9.33 -12.57
N GLU A 330 13.84 8.41 -12.28
CA GLU A 330 13.12 7.62 -13.29
C GLU A 330 12.17 8.47 -14.15
N LEU A 331 11.68 9.60 -13.61
CA LEU A 331 10.79 10.54 -14.32
C LEU A 331 11.55 11.68 -14.99
N GLN A 332 12.88 11.75 -14.82
CA GLN A 332 13.69 12.73 -15.53
C GLN A 332 13.65 12.44 -17.03
N PRO A 333 13.58 13.47 -17.90
CA PRO A 333 13.62 13.28 -19.34
C PRO A 333 14.89 12.53 -19.71
N ARG A 334 14.76 11.26 -20.12
CA ARG A 334 15.87 10.55 -20.73
C ARG A 334 16.17 11.26 -22.03
N SER A 335 17.35 11.85 -22.15
CA SER A 335 17.86 12.33 -23.42
C SER A 335 17.75 11.18 -24.41
N ALA A 336 16.86 11.33 -25.40
CA ALA A 336 16.64 10.32 -26.40
C ALA A 336 17.99 9.91 -26.99
N PRO A 337 18.27 8.61 -27.19
CA PRO A 337 19.46 8.21 -27.90
C PRO A 337 19.41 8.88 -29.28
N SER A 338 20.38 9.75 -29.54
CA SER A 338 20.59 10.38 -30.83
C SER A 338 20.70 9.28 -31.91
N GLY A 339 19.64 9.13 -32.70
CA GLY A 339 19.60 8.56 -34.05
C GLY A 339 20.22 7.18 -34.27
N GLY A 340 19.38 6.17 -34.51
CA GLY A 340 19.79 5.02 -35.33
C GLY A 340 19.07 3.69 -35.08
N ALA A 341 18.12 3.38 -35.98
CA ALA A 341 17.69 2.04 -36.40
C ALA A 341 16.80 1.20 -35.47
N LEU A 342 15.48 1.28 -35.70
CA LEU A 342 14.59 0.13 -35.68
C LEU A 342 14.05 -0.13 -37.10
N SER A 343 14.79 -0.94 -37.85
CA SER A 343 14.22 -1.80 -38.90
C SER A 343 15.09 -3.05 -38.99
N ALA A 344 14.61 -4.19 -38.51
CA ALA A 344 14.89 -5.51 -39.07
C ALA A 344 14.39 -6.62 -38.13
N LEU A 345 13.23 -7.17 -38.48
CA LEU A 345 12.91 -8.58 -38.25
C LEU A 345 12.40 -9.14 -39.58
N ASN A 346 13.31 -9.44 -40.51
CA ASN A 346 13.36 -10.73 -41.22
C ASN A 346 14.53 -10.86 -42.22
N GLU A 347 15.06 -12.08 -42.26
CA GLU A 347 15.87 -12.75 -43.29
C GLU A 347 17.37 -12.45 -43.54
N ARG A 348 18.17 -13.41 -43.02
CA ARG A 348 19.21 -14.23 -43.67
C ARG A 348 20.28 -13.58 -44.58
N THR A 349 21.52 -13.78 -44.09
CA THR A 349 22.77 -14.09 -44.81
C THR A 349 23.25 -13.16 -45.93
N LYS A 350 24.25 -12.32 -45.63
CA LYS A 350 25.59 -12.43 -46.24
C LYS A 350 26.63 -11.53 -45.58
N ASP A 351 27.86 -12.00 -45.62
CA ASP A 351 29.07 -11.47 -45.02
C ASP A 351 29.44 -10.03 -45.39
N GLY A 352 29.99 -9.30 -44.41
CA GLY A 352 30.63 -7.99 -44.63
C GLY A 352 30.85 -7.19 -43.35
N LYS A 353 31.57 -7.76 -42.36
CA LYS A 353 31.76 -7.13 -41.04
C LYS A 353 33.02 -6.25 -41.03
N THR A 354 32.84 -4.94 -41.02
CA THR A 354 33.90 -3.94 -40.82
C THR A 354 34.54 -4.10 -39.43
N LYS A 355 35.87 -4.15 -39.40
CA LYS A 355 36.72 -4.68 -38.31
C LYS A 355 36.89 -3.72 -37.11
N GLU A 356 36.32 -2.52 -37.17
CA GLU A 356 36.65 -1.43 -36.24
C GLU A 356 35.71 -1.37 -35.02
N SER A 357 34.41 -1.59 -35.21
CA SER A 357 33.40 -1.56 -34.13
C SER A 357 33.55 -2.67 -33.07
N ARG A 358 34.20 -3.79 -33.40
CA ARG A 358 34.42 -4.90 -32.45
C ARG A 358 35.53 -4.63 -31.43
N ARG A 359 36.44 -3.68 -31.69
CA ARG A 359 37.56 -3.39 -30.79
C ARG A 359 37.11 -2.55 -29.60
N ASP A 360 36.26 -1.57 -29.84
CA ASP A 360 35.76 -0.66 -28.80
C ASP A 360 34.76 -1.33 -27.85
N GLN A 361 33.92 -2.23 -28.36
CA GLN A 361 32.99 -2.98 -27.52
C GLN A 361 33.74 -3.97 -26.60
N LYS A 362 34.80 -4.63 -27.11
CA LYS A 362 35.62 -5.55 -26.32
C LYS A 362 36.50 -4.83 -25.30
N GLU A 363 36.89 -3.58 -25.56
CA GLU A 363 37.61 -2.76 -24.58
C GLU A 363 36.69 -2.27 -23.45
N ARG A 364 35.45 -1.89 -23.77
CA ARG A 364 34.46 -1.50 -22.75
C ARG A 364 34.09 -2.67 -21.83
N GLU A 365 33.87 -3.86 -22.36
CA GLU A 365 33.61 -5.06 -21.55
C GLU A 365 34.80 -5.43 -20.65
N ARG A 366 36.04 -5.25 -21.13
CA ARG A 366 37.24 -5.47 -20.31
C ARG A 366 37.35 -4.46 -19.17
N LYS A 367 37.08 -3.17 -19.41
CA LYS A 367 37.10 -2.14 -18.36
C LYS A 367 36.03 -2.36 -17.28
N VAL A 368 34.83 -2.80 -17.67
CA VAL A 368 33.75 -3.10 -16.72
C VAL A 368 34.07 -4.34 -15.86
N LYS A 369 34.69 -5.36 -16.46
CA LYS A 369 35.11 -6.56 -15.72
C LYS A 369 36.26 -6.25 -14.75
N GLU A 370 37.21 -5.41 -15.17
CA GLU A 370 38.34 -5.00 -14.34
C GLU A 370 37.91 -4.11 -13.16
N SER A 371 36.92 -3.22 -13.35
CA SER A 371 36.39 -2.41 -12.23
C SER A 371 35.63 -3.25 -11.22
N SER A 372 34.83 -4.23 -11.68
CA SER A 372 34.09 -5.13 -10.79
C SER A 372 35.02 -6.05 -9.98
N ASP A 373 36.07 -6.60 -10.61
CA ASP A 373 37.08 -7.41 -9.90
C ASP A 373 37.90 -6.58 -8.89
N LYS A 374 38.16 -5.31 -9.17
CA LYS A 374 38.84 -4.40 -8.24
C LYS A 374 37.98 -4.08 -7.02
N GLU A 375 36.69 -3.85 -7.21
CA GLU A 375 35.74 -3.59 -6.12
C GLU A 375 35.56 -4.81 -5.23
N GLN A 376 35.43 -6.02 -5.81
CA GLN A 376 35.37 -7.26 -5.03
C GLN A 376 36.64 -7.52 -4.21
N ARG A 377 37.82 -7.14 -4.74
CA ARG A 377 39.09 -7.26 -4.00
C ARG A 377 39.19 -6.28 -2.83
N GLU A 378 38.70 -5.06 -2.99
CA GLU A 378 38.63 -4.05 -1.92
C GLU A 378 37.70 -4.51 -0.79
N VAL A 379 36.50 -5.00 -1.11
CA VAL A 379 35.55 -5.53 -0.12
C VAL A 379 36.16 -6.70 0.66
N LYS A 380 36.79 -7.65 -0.03
CA LYS A 380 37.42 -8.82 0.59
C LYS A 380 38.64 -8.45 1.46
N LYS A 381 39.36 -7.38 1.10
CA LYS A 381 40.45 -6.82 1.92
C LYS A 381 39.91 -6.18 3.20
N HIS A 382 38.85 -5.38 3.09
CA HIS A 382 38.21 -4.70 4.23
C HIS A 382 37.59 -5.70 5.22
N GLU A 383 37.01 -6.79 4.72
CA GLU A 383 36.48 -7.87 5.54
C GLU A 383 37.59 -8.64 6.28
N LYS A 384 38.71 -8.94 5.61
CA LYS A 384 39.88 -9.59 6.22
C LYS A 384 40.55 -8.72 7.28
N GLU A 385 40.57 -7.40 7.08
CA GLU A 385 41.10 -6.44 8.05
C GLU A 385 40.21 -6.36 9.30
N ARG A 386 38.89 -6.29 9.10
CA ARG A 386 37.90 -6.32 10.20
C ARG A 386 37.95 -7.63 11.00
N ALA A 387 38.22 -8.76 10.34
CA ALA A 387 38.42 -10.05 11.01
C ALA A 387 39.71 -10.09 11.84
N ARG A 388 40.81 -9.50 11.35
CA ARG A 388 42.09 -9.39 12.09
C ARG A 388 41.99 -8.47 13.29
N GLU A 389 41.23 -7.39 13.18
CA GLU A 389 40.99 -6.46 14.29
C GLU A 389 40.18 -7.15 15.41
N LYS A 390 39.13 -7.89 15.06
CA LYS A 390 38.37 -8.71 16.02
C LYS A 390 39.23 -9.80 16.69
N ALA A 391 40.20 -10.37 15.98
CA ALA A 391 41.13 -11.34 16.56
C ALA A 391 42.14 -10.71 17.54
N LYS A 392 42.61 -9.48 17.28
CA LYS A 392 43.54 -8.76 18.17
C LYS A 392 42.90 -8.30 19.48
N VAL A 393 41.59 -8.02 19.48
CA VAL A 393 40.86 -7.67 20.72
C VAL A 393 40.71 -8.89 21.65
N ARG A 394 40.74 -10.11 21.09
CA ARG A 394 40.53 -11.35 21.86
C ARG A 394 41.81 -11.95 22.47
N SER A 395 43.00 -11.39 22.17
CA SER A 395 44.29 -11.94 22.61
C SER A 395 44.99 -11.12 23.71
N LYS A 396 44.31 -10.16 24.36
CA LYS A 396 44.90 -9.32 25.43
C LYS A 396 44.47 -9.68 26.86
N SER A 397 43.83 -10.82 27.07
CA SER A 397 43.44 -11.27 28.42
C SER A 397 43.78 -12.74 28.66
N SER A 398 45.05 -13.07 28.84
CA SER A 398 45.45 -14.24 29.65
C SER A 398 46.98 -14.41 29.74
N SER A 399 47.51 -14.36 30.97
CA SER A 399 48.75 -15.00 31.43
C SER A 399 48.79 -14.93 32.97
N PRO A 400 49.58 -15.74 33.71
CA PRO A 400 49.82 -17.19 33.57
C PRO A 400 49.97 -17.94 34.93
N ALA A 401 49.98 -19.28 34.90
CA ALA A 401 50.60 -20.21 35.87
C ALA A 401 50.40 -21.66 35.34
N LEU A 402 51.23 -22.69 35.43
CA LEU A 402 52.63 -22.94 35.83
C LEU A 402 52.89 -24.45 35.51
N ALA A 403 54.10 -24.79 35.01
CA ALA A 403 54.79 -26.12 35.06
C ALA A 403 54.12 -27.35 34.37
N SER A 404 54.79 -28.34 33.76
CA SER A 404 56.21 -28.68 33.58
C SER A 404 56.41 -29.78 32.51
N HIS A 405 57.48 -29.65 31.72
CA HIS A 405 58.42 -30.64 31.16
C HIS A 405 57.98 -32.05 30.71
N ILE A 406 58.28 -32.41 29.45
CA ILE A 406 59.41 -33.27 28.96
C ILE A 406 59.23 -33.55 27.44
N SER A 407 60.31 -33.38 26.67
CA SER A 407 60.47 -33.66 25.22
C SER A 407 60.89 -35.13 24.95
N PRO A 408 61.39 -35.51 23.75
CA PRO A 408 60.73 -35.64 22.44
C PRO A 408 60.90 -37.08 21.90
N HIS A 409 60.28 -37.44 20.77
CA HIS A 409 60.92 -38.25 19.71
C HIS A 409 60.10 -38.25 18.41
N ALA A 410 60.82 -38.51 17.33
CA ALA A 410 60.49 -38.21 15.96
C ALA A 410 59.94 -39.40 15.16
N ALA A 411 59.28 -39.03 14.06
CA ALA A 411 59.25 -39.69 12.75
C ALA A 411 58.47 -41.02 12.55
N SER A 412 57.89 -41.06 11.34
CA SER A 412 57.72 -42.23 10.47
C SER A 412 56.34 -42.89 10.38
N THR A 413 55.64 -42.49 9.31
CA THR A 413 55.14 -43.33 8.21
C THR A 413 54.16 -44.50 8.46
N SER A 414 53.02 -44.39 7.76
CA SER A 414 52.42 -45.41 6.89
C SER A 414 51.54 -46.53 7.48
N ARG A 415 50.47 -46.80 6.71
CA ARG A 415 49.66 -48.04 6.58
C ARG A 415 48.39 -48.21 7.45
N ARG A 416 47.25 -47.93 6.79
CA ARG A 416 46.06 -48.83 6.68
C ARG A 416 46.50 -50.25 6.23
N PRO A 417 45.72 -51.36 6.39
CA PRO A 417 44.25 -51.43 6.35
C PRO A 417 43.56 -52.48 7.26
N GLN A 418 42.20 -52.45 7.22
CA GLN A 418 41.22 -53.51 7.54
C GLN A 418 41.24 -54.11 8.96
N VAL A 419 40.09 -54.35 9.61
CA VAL A 419 39.24 -55.56 9.49
C VAL A 419 37.89 -55.29 10.19
N HIS A 420 36.76 -55.63 9.53
CA HIS A 420 35.44 -55.95 10.16
C HIS A 420 35.48 -57.42 10.66
N PRO A 421 34.61 -57.99 11.53
CA PRO A 421 33.17 -57.70 11.77
C PRO A 421 32.70 -57.95 13.24
N HIS A 422 31.38 -58.13 13.44
CA HIS A 422 30.65 -58.64 14.63
C HIS A 422 30.24 -57.59 15.69
N GLN A 423 29.12 -57.65 16.40
CA GLN A 423 27.82 -58.34 16.37
C GLN A 423 27.03 -57.76 17.57
N SER A 424 25.71 -57.65 17.45
CA SER A 424 24.65 -57.54 18.48
C SER A 424 24.97 -57.32 19.97
N HIS A 425 24.28 -56.35 20.62
CA HIS A 425 23.55 -56.43 21.92
C HIS A 425 22.79 -55.08 22.10
N SER A 426 21.45 -54.99 22.19
CA SER A 426 20.49 -55.33 23.26
C SER A 426 20.61 -54.48 24.55
N LEU A 427 19.59 -53.65 24.76
CA LEU A 427 19.10 -53.08 26.04
C LEU A 427 19.95 -52.00 26.72
N GLN A 428 19.57 -50.73 26.53
CA GLN A 428 19.90 -49.64 27.46
C GLN A 428 18.70 -48.67 27.57
N PRO A 429 18.18 -48.40 28.78
CA PRO A 429 17.11 -47.43 28.97
C PRO A 429 17.65 -45.99 28.95
N SER A 430 17.02 -45.14 28.13
CA SER A 430 17.31 -43.70 28.10
C SER A 430 16.67 -42.96 29.28
N PRO A 431 17.36 -42.00 29.90
CA PRO A 431 16.83 -41.18 30.98
C PRO A 431 15.97 -40.02 30.45
N SER A 432 14.99 -39.63 31.27
CA SER A 432 14.03 -38.54 31.07
C SER A 432 14.68 -37.20 30.66
N PRO A 433 14.02 -36.37 29.84
CA PRO A 433 14.51 -35.04 29.51
C PRO A 433 14.31 -34.08 30.69
N ALA A 434 15.42 -33.47 31.10
CA ALA A 434 15.47 -32.40 32.09
C ALA A 434 14.73 -31.16 31.60
N ILE A 435 13.97 -30.56 32.51
CA ILE A 435 13.33 -29.26 32.42
C ILE A 435 14.42 -28.19 32.20
N TYR A 436 14.37 -27.50 31.07
CA TYR A 436 15.25 -26.38 30.78
C TYR A 436 14.73 -25.13 31.51
N SER A 437 15.21 -24.92 32.74
CA SER A 437 15.00 -23.68 33.47
C SER A 437 15.81 -22.55 32.82
N ALA A 438 15.12 -21.50 32.35
CA ALA A 438 15.75 -20.31 31.80
C ALA A 438 16.66 -19.60 32.84
N PRO A 439 17.77 -19.00 32.42
CA PRO A 439 18.67 -18.27 33.33
C PRO A 439 18.00 -16.99 33.88
N PRO A 440 18.33 -16.58 35.12
CA PRO A 440 17.75 -15.39 35.73
C PRO A 440 18.22 -14.12 35.02
N LEU A 441 17.27 -13.18 34.85
CA LEU A 441 17.52 -11.85 34.31
C LEU A 441 18.48 -11.06 35.23
N PRO A 442 19.37 -10.22 34.66
CA PRO A 442 20.27 -9.39 35.46
C PRO A 442 19.50 -8.28 36.21
N PRO A 443 20.00 -7.84 37.38
CA PRO A 443 19.36 -6.83 38.21
C PRO A 443 19.35 -5.46 37.52
N ARG A 444 18.17 -4.82 37.50
CA ARG A 444 18.00 -3.43 37.06
C ARG A 444 18.68 -2.49 38.06
N THR A 445 19.75 -1.83 37.63
CA THR A 445 20.35 -0.70 38.34
C THR A 445 19.43 0.52 38.24
N LEU A 446 18.90 0.95 39.39
CA LEU A 446 18.25 2.23 39.60
C LEU A 446 19.30 3.33 39.76
N THR A 447 19.46 4.18 38.76
CA THR A 447 19.96 5.56 38.93
C THR A 447 19.63 6.38 37.71
N HIS A 448 18.68 7.32 37.82
CA HIS A 448 18.93 8.71 37.43
C HIS A 448 17.89 9.63 38.05
N ARG A 449 18.44 10.51 38.88
CA ARG A 449 17.85 11.59 39.65
C ARG A 449 17.39 12.69 38.69
N LEU A 450 16.09 13.00 38.66
CA LEU A 450 15.58 14.19 37.97
C LEU A 450 15.42 15.34 38.96
N VAL A 451 16.05 16.45 38.61
CA VAL A 451 15.99 17.76 39.24
C VAL A 451 14.64 18.40 38.92
N PRO A 452 13.95 19.05 39.87
CA PRO A 452 12.68 19.72 39.60
C PRO A 452 12.90 21.07 38.87
N PRO A 453 12.00 21.47 37.95
CA PRO A 453 12.10 22.77 37.29
C PRO A 453 11.68 23.92 38.24
N PRO A 454 12.23 25.13 38.05
CA PRO A 454 11.96 26.25 38.92
C PRO A 454 10.61 26.90 38.64
N ASN A 455 9.92 27.18 39.74
CA ASN A 455 8.77 28.05 39.88
C ASN A 455 9.04 29.42 39.23
N ARG A 456 8.19 29.87 38.31
CA ARG A 456 8.21 31.26 37.82
C ARG A 456 6.94 31.99 38.23
N HIS A 457 7.19 33.06 38.97
CA HIS A 457 6.27 34.02 39.51
C HIS A 457 5.42 34.74 38.45
N SER A 458 4.15 34.85 38.80
CA SER A 458 3.35 36.07 38.82
C SER A 458 3.99 37.34 38.24
N ARG A 459 3.42 37.85 37.15
CA ARG A 459 3.44 39.28 36.83
C ARG A 459 2.07 39.74 36.35
N THR A 460 1.42 40.43 37.28
CA THR A 460 0.39 41.46 37.15
C THR A 460 0.71 42.46 36.05
N TYR A 461 -0.30 42.92 35.30
CA TYR A 461 -0.52 44.30 34.83
C TYR A 461 -1.87 44.40 34.06
N PRO A 462 -2.43 45.62 33.85
CA PRO A 462 -3.74 46.01 34.37
C PRO A 462 -4.85 46.01 33.30
N GLY A 463 -6.10 46.17 33.76
CA GLY A 463 -7.28 46.36 32.91
C GLY A 463 -7.21 47.59 32.01
N PRO A 464 -8.26 47.84 31.20
CA PRO A 464 -9.35 48.63 31.79
C PRO A 464 -10.78 48.39 31.23
N TYR A 465 -11.72 49.03 31.94
CA TYR A 465 -13.09 49.42 31.59
C TYR A 465 -14.23 48.41 31.69
N HIS A 466 -14.89 48.50 32.85
CA HIS A 466 -16.33 48.49 33.06
C HIS A 466 -17.14 49.01 31.86
N ASN A 467 -18.21 48.28 31.53
CA ASN A 467 -19.52 48.90 31.32
C ASN A 467 -20.60 47.99 31.91
N HIS A 468 -21.24 48.48 32.97
CA HIS A 468 -22.57 48.09 33.39
C HIS A 468 -23.58 48.50 32.31
N TYR A 469 -24.56 47.65 31.99
CA TYR A 469 -25.97 48.07 31.85
C TYR A 469 -26.90 46.86 32.13
N PRO A 470 -28.14 47.11 32.57
CA PRO A 470 -28.89 46.27 33.48
C PRO A 470 -29.90 45.34 32.81
N SER A 471 -30.36 44.37 33.61
CA SER A 471 -31.64 43.67 33.44
C SER A 471 -32.77 44.62 33.09
N ASN A 472 -33.55 44.27 32.07
CA ASN A 472 -34.96 44.64 31.99
C ASN A 472 -35.76 43.45 31.47
N GLN A 473 -36.57 42.88 32.36
CA GLN A 473 -37.74 42.09 32.04
C GLN A 473 -38.81 43.05 31.50
N TYR A 474 -39.29 42.82 30.27
CA TYR A 474 -40.64 43.21 29.88
C TYR A 474 -41.25 42.15 28.97
N HIS A 475 -42.41 41.67 29.42
CA HIS A 475 -43.44 40.97 28.66
C HIS A 475 -43.76 41.72 27.37
N LEU A 476 -43.85 41.02 26.23
CA LEU A 476 -44.65 41.47 25.10
C LEU A 476 -45.39 40.26 24.49
N GLU A 477 -46.72 40.39 24.43
CA GLU A 477 -47.66 39.46 23.84
C GLU A 477 -47.37 39.20 22.35
N SER A 478 -47.56 37.96 21.92
CA SER A 478 -47.53 37.56 20.51
C SER A 478 -48.91 37.73 19.87
N PRO A 479 -49.01 38.26 18.63
CA PRO A 479 -50.28 38.40 17.95
C PRO A 479 -50.79 37.06 17.40
N VAL A 480 -52.08 36.82 17.67
CA VAL A 480 -52.90 35.75 17.08
C VAL A 480 -52.95 35.93 15.56
N SER A 481 -52.59 34.88 14.80
CA SER A 481 -52.85 34.79 13.36
C SER A 481 -53.92 33.72 13.07
N PRO A 482 -54.78 33.94 12.05
CA PRO A 482 -56.06 33.23 11.91
C PRO A 482 -55.95 31.87 11.23
N LEU A 483 -56.90 30.99 11.58
CA LEU A 483 -57.14 29.67 10.97
C LEU A 483 -57.46 29.76 9.47
N PRO A 484 -56.99 28.82 8.64
CA PRO A 484 -57.55 28.58 7.31
C PRO A 484 -58.80 27.66 7.40
N PRO A 485 -59.78 27.83 6.48
CA PRO A 485 -61.01 27.05 6.46
C PRO A 485 -60.82 25.62 5.92
N PRO A 486 -61.75 24.69 6.24
CA PRO A 486 -61.68 23.32 5.77
C PRO A 486 -62.11 23.24 4.29
N SER A 487 -61.23 22.74 3.42
CA SER A 487 -61.60 22.33 2.07
C SER A 487 -61.88 20.84 2.01
N SER A 488 -63.07 20.53 1.54
CA SER A 488 -63.68 19.24 1.34
C SER A 488 -63.63 18.89 -0.15
N SER A 489 -62.94 17.80 -0.53
CA SER A 489 -63.14 17.02 -1.78
C SER A 489 -62.18 15.82 -1.73
N VAL A 490 -62.56 14.56 -1.48
CA VAL A 490 -63.47 13.66 -2.19
C VAL A 490 -63.00 13.28 -3.60
N LYS A 491 -62.50 12.04 -3.69
CA LYS A 491 -62.50 11.07 -4.82
C LYS A 491 -61.63 11.37 -6.05
N LEU A 492 -60.57 10.57 -6.23
CA LEU A 492 -60.28 9.85 -7.50
C LEU A 492 -59.01 9.00 -7.34
N LEU A 493 -59.17 7.71 -7.04
CA LEU A 493 -58.17 6.67 -7.34
C LEU A 493 -58.91 5.33 -7.36
N ASP A 494 -59.55 5.07 -8.50
CA ASP A 494 -59.97 3.74 -8.89
C ASP A 494 -59.88 3.66 -10.41
N LYS A 495 -59.36 2.53 -10.90
CA LYS A 495 -59.02 2.16 -12.29
C LYS A 495 -57.58 2.44 -12.72
N LEU A 496 -56.74 1.44 -12.49
CA LEU A 496 -55.79 0.94 -13.49
C LEU A 496 -55.40 -0.50 -13.13
N LEU A 497 -56.35 -1.40 -13.34
CA LEU A 497 -56.14 -2.84 -13.47
C LEU A 497 -57.05 -3.28 -14.63
N TRP A 498 -56.47 -4.03 -15.56
CA TRP A 498 -57.03 -4.65 -16.77
C TRP A 498 -56.96 -3.83 -18.08
N ARG A 499 -55.89 -4.04 -18.84
CA ARG A 499 -55.95 -4.83 -20.08
C ARG A 499 -54.58 -5.40 -20.44
#